data_AF-B6A940-F1
#
_entry.id   AF-B6A940-F1
#
_cell.length_a   1.000
_cell.length_b   1.000
_cell.length_c   1.000
_cell.angle_alpha   90.00
_cell.angle_beta   90.00
_cell.angle_gamma   90.00
#
_symmetry.space_group_name_H-M   'P 1'
#
loop_
_entity.id
_entity.type
_entity.pdbx_description
1 polymer ?
#
loop_
_entity_poly.entity_id
_entity_poly.type
_entity_poly.pdbx_seq_one_letter_code
_entity_poly.pdbx_strand_id
1 'polypeptide(L)'
;MNNSIHKNPSVDLLNEYKAAGIHQFALYKENQFNDISKININHIESLQYLKPFISNISNGSQYDVAALTHLLCLQQNKIRILALLLKRCNQLKSQRWNNGSKLSDTIKSRISNNERIFFENYDTLINEYNQSISVKLDIPDFDICSNIHCTSMNTQNILCQIRTSGKITRTYLCNSNKLEAYDIDVYFNSGSLSFFKDNEVDQLQRNSLILRLSPDI
;
A
#
# COMPACT_ATOMS: atom_id res chain seq x y z
N MET A 1 26.37 -7.37 -33.25
CA MET A 1 25.60 -8.43 -32.56
C MET A 1 25.45 -8.00 -31.11
N ASN A 2 24.28 -7.47 -30.72
CA ASN A 2 24.02 -7.05 -29.35
C ASN A 2 23.77 -8.29 -28.50
N ASN A 3 24.81 -8.77 -27.82
CA ASN A 3 24.69 -9.73 -26.73
C ASN A 3 23.99 -9.03 -25.56
N SER A 4 22.66 -8.98 -25.63
CA SER A 4 21.79 -8.77 -24.49
C SER A 4 22.08 -9.92 -23.51
N ILE A 5 22.99 -9.69 -22.57
CA ILE A 5 23.14 -10.47 -21.35
C ILE A 5 21.73 -10.80 -20.88
N HIS A 6 21.36 -12.09 -20.90
CA HIS A 6 20.02 -12.56 -20.54
C HIS A 6 19.58 -11.85 -19.26
N LYS A 7 18.66 -10.88 -19.40
CA LYS A 7 18.17 -10.10 -18.26
C LYS A 7 17.40 -11.07 -17.38
N ASN A 8 17.94 -11.39 -16.21
CA ASN A 8 17.23 -12.20 -15.24
C ASN A 8 15.99 -11.40 -14.79
N PRO A 9 14.76 -11.87 -15.06
CA PRO A 9 13.55 -11.09 -14.79
C PRO A 9 13.38 -10.72 -13.31
N SER A 10 14.00 -11.48 -12.38
CA SER A 10 14.02 -11.15 -10.96
C SER A 10 14.86 -9.91 -10.62
N VAL A 11 15.91 -9.63 -11.41
CA VAL A 11 16.77 -8.45 -11.24
C VAL A 11 16.09 -7.22 -11.83
N ASP A 12 15.48 -7.36 -13.01
CA ASP A 12 14.72 -6.29 -13.65
C ASP A 12 13.56 -5.82 -12.76
N LEU A 13 12.80 -6.76 -12.19
CA LEU A 13 11.75 -6.47 -11.22
C LEU A 13 12.29 -5.69 -10.02
N LEU A 14 13.40 -6.14 -9.41
CA LEU A 14 13.94 -5.46 -8.23
C LEU A 14 14.41 -4.03 -8.56
N ASN A 15 15.06 -3.84 -9.71
CA ASN A 15 15.56 -2.54 -10.15
C ASN A 15 14.43 -1.56 -10.46
N GLU A 16 13.37 -2.02 -11.12
CA GLU A 16 12.19 -1.20 -11.39
C GLU A 16 11.52 -0.74 -10.09
N TYR A 17 11.40 -1.63 -9.11
CA TYR A 17 10.83 -1.28 -7.81
C TYR A 17 11.76 -0.39 -6.97
N LYS A 18 13.07 -0.46 -7.19
CA LYS A 18 14.02 0.50 -6.61
C LYS A 18 13.83 1.88 -7.24
N ALA A 19 13.58 1.95 -8.55
CA ALA A 19 13.36 3.20 -9.27
C ALA A 19 12.03 3.89 -8.91
N ALA A 20 10.97 3.12 -8.62
CA ALA A 20 9.66 3.67 -8.20
C ALA A 20 9.69 4.42 -6.86
N GLY A 21 10.81 4.40 -6.12
CA GLY A 21 10.95 5.07 -4.84
C GLY A 21 10.15 4.42 -3.70
N ILE A 22 9.92 5.19 -2.63
CA ILE A 22 9.26 4.71 -1.41
C ILE A 22 7.73 4.90 -1.49
N HIS A 23 7.27 5.98 -2.12
CA HIS A 23 5.87 6.43 -2.05
C HIS A 23 5.01 6.03 -3.25
N GLN A 24 5.58 5.53 -4.35
CA GLN A 24 4.79 5.08 -5.49
C GLN A 24 4.59 3.56 -5.46
N PHE A 25 3.33 3.15 -5.63
CA PHE A 25 2.98 1.78 -5.93
C PHE A 25 3.31 1.48 -7.39
N ALA A 26 4.34 0.67 -7.62
CA ALA A 26 4.62 0.14 -8.94
C ALA A 26 3.52 -0.85 -9.38
N LEU A 27 3.33 -1.00 -10.68
CA LEU A 27 2.36 -1.93 -11.25
C LEU A 27 2.74 -3.38 -10.91
N TYR A 28 1.76 -4.18 -10.49
CA TYR A 28 1.95 -5.63 -10.36
C TYR A 28 2.09 -6.27 -11.75
N LYS A 29 3.25 -6.88 -12.03
CA LYS A 29 3.56 -7.48 -13.33
C LYS A 29 3.52 -8.99 -13.27
N GLU A 30 2.32 -9.55 -13.35
CA GLU A 30 2.08 -11.00 -13.28
C GLU A 30 2.90 -11.80 -14.31
N ASN A 31 3.04 -11.27 -15.53
CA ASN A 31 3.84 -11.91 -16.58
C ASN A 31 5.30 -12.14 -16.16
N GLN A 32 5.92 -11.17 -15.48
CA GLN A 32 7.31 -11.30 -15.04
C GLN A 32 7.46 -12.32 -13.89
N PHE A 33 6.46 -12.43 -13.01
CA PHE A 33 6.43 -13.51 -12.01
C PHE A 33 6.30 -14.89 -12.67
N ASN A 34 5.47 -15.00 -13.71
CA ASN A 34 5.32 -16.23 -14.49
C ASN A 34 6.62 -16.61 -15.19
N ASP A 35 7.35 -15.64 -15.75
CA ASP A 35 8.65 -15.88 -16.38
C ASP A 35 9.70 -16.36 -15.38
N ILE A 36 9.76 -15.77 -14.18
CA ILE A 36 10.65 -16.26 -13.12
C ILE A 36 10.24 -17.67 -12.67
N SER A 37 8.94 -17.95 -12.57
CA SER A 37 8.44 -19.29 -12.22
C SER A 37 8.90 -20.34 -13.23
N LYS A 38 8.78 -20.07 -14.53
CA LYS A 38 9.28 -20.94 -15.60
C LYS A 38 10.79 -21.18 -15.49
N ILE A 39 11.58 -20.13 -15.26
CA ILE A 39 13.04 -20.26 -15.06
C ILE A 39 13.35 -21.14 -13.83
N ASN A 40 12.62 -20.96 -12.73
CA ASN A 40 12.79 -21.76 -11.53
C ASN A 40 12.43 -23.23 -11.76
N ILE A 41 11.36 -23.52 -12.52
CA ILE A 41 10.99 -24.88 -12.90
C ILE A 41 12.14 -25.54 -13.69
N ASN A 42 12.69 -24.84 -14.69
CA ASN A 42 13.83 -25.37 -15.46
C ASN A 42 15.05 -25.68 -14.57
N HIS A 43 15.34 -24.85 -13.57
CA HIS A 43 16.40 -25.13 -12.60
C HIS A 43 16.10 -26.34 -11.71
N ILE A 44 14.83 -26.53 -11.31
CA ILE A 44 14.41 -27.70 -10.52
C ILE A 44 14.54 -28.98 -11.35
N GLU A 45 14.09 -28.97 -12.61
CA GLU A 45 14.22 -30.10 -13.54
C GLU A 45 15.70 -30.44 -13.78
N SER A 46 16.56 -29.42 -13.94
CA SER A 46 18.01 -29.61 -14.07
C SER A 46 18.60 -30.27 -12.81
N LEU A 47 18.18 -29.86 -11.61
CA LEU A 47 18.62 -30.48 -10.37
C LEU A 47 18.14 -31.94 -10.24
N GLN A 48 16.93 -32.24 -10.69
CA GLN A 48 16.41 -33.62 -10.71
C GLN A 48 17.22 -34.51 -11.65
N TYR A 49 17.59 -33.99 -12.83
CA TYR A 49 18.47 -34.68 -13.78
C TYR A 49 19.88 -34.91 -13.21
N LEU A 50 20.43 -33.95 -12.48
CA LEU A 50 21.79 -34.03 -11.91
C LEU A 50 21.89 -34.98 -10.71
N LYS A 51 20.78 -35.23 -10.01
CA LYS A 51 20.70 -36.06 -8.79
C LYS A 51 21.47 -37.39 -8.84
N PRO A 52 21.36 -38.25 -9.87
CA PRO A 52 22.10 -39.52 -9.94
C PRO A 52 23.61 -39.38 -10.19
N PHE A 53 24.09 -38.22 -10.62
CA PHE A 53 25.51 -37.98 -10.95
C PHE A 53 26.30 -37.32 -9.81
N ILE A 54 25.60 -36.62 -8.92
CA ILE A 54 26.13 -36.08 -7.67
C ILE A 54 26.69 -37.25 -6.85
N SER A 55 27.87 -37.10 -6.24
CA SER A 55 28.59 -38.11 -5.45
C SER A 55 29.12 -39.35 -6.21
N ASN A 56 29.10 -39.36 -7.54
CA ASN A 56 29.70 -40.45 -8.32
C ASN A 56 31.22 -40.20 -8.50
N ILE A 57 32.05 -41.12 -8.01
CA ILE A 57 33.51 -40.94 -7.77
C ILE A 57 34.30 -40.57 -9.05
N SER A 58 33.81 -40.95 -10.23
CA SER A 58 34.50 -40.71 -11.50
C SER A 58 34.38 -39.27 -12.03
N ASN A 59 33.30 -38.54 -11.68
CA ASN A 59 33.00 -37.21 -12.24
C ASN A 59 32.45 -36.20 -11.20
N GLY A 60 32.55 -36.52 -9.90
CA GLY A 60 31.83 -35.82 -8.82
C GLY A 60 31.98 -34.30 -8.84
N SER A 61 33.18 -33.77 -9.09
CA SER A 61 33.43 -32.33 -8.99
C SER A 61 32.66 -31.47 -10.00
N GLN A 62 32.38 -31.96 -11.21
CA GLN A 62 31.69 -31.17 -12.24
C GLN A 62 30.18 -31.11 -12.02
N TYR A 63 29.58 -32.25 -11.67
CA TYR A 63 28.15 -32.34 -11.40
C TYR A 63 27.77 -31.65 -10.08
N ASP A 64 28.65 -31.69 -9.08
CA ASP A 64 28.46 -30.95 -7.82
C ASP A 64 28.45 -29.44 -8.05
N VAL A 65 29.37 -28.91 -8.89
CA VAL A 65 29.41 -27.49 -9.25
C VAL A 65 28.18 -27.07 -10.07
N ALA A 66 27.73 -27.92 -11.01
CA ALA A 66 26.51 -27.66 -11.78
C ALA A 66 25.27 -27.62 -10.88
N ALA A 67 25.14 -28.58 -9.96
CA ALA A 67 24.04 -28.62 -9.00
C ALA A 67 24.06 -27.40 -8.06
N LEU A 68 25.24 -27.02 -7.56
CA LEU A 68 25.39 -25.83 -6.73
C LEU A 68 24.96 -24.55 -7.47
N THR A 69 25.29 -24.43 -8.75
CA THR A 69 24.92 -23.28 -9.58
C THR A 69 23.39 -23.14 -9.68
N HIS A 70 22.68 -24.23 -9.99
CA HIS A 70 21.22 -24.22 -10.05
C HIS A 70 20.58 -23.90 -8.69
N LEU A 71 21.12 -24.45 -7.60
CA LEU A 71 20.64 -24.17 -6.25
C LEU A 71 20.80 -22.68 -5.89
N LEU A 72 21.97 -22.09 -6.17
CA LEU A 72 22.23 -20.67 -5.91
C LEU A 72 21.32 -19.76 -6.74
N CYS A 73 21.06 -20.11 -8.01
CA CYS A 73 20.11 -19.37 -8.85
C CYS A 73 18.69 -19.38 -8.26
N LEU A 74 18.20 -20.55 -7.82
CA LEU A 74 16.90 -20.66 -7.16
C LEU A 74 16.83 -19.85 -5.87
N GLN A 75 17.87 -19.92 -5.04
CA GLN A 75 17.95 -19.14 -3.79
C GLN A 75 17.92 -17.64 -4.06
N GLN A 76 18.69 -17.15 -5.04
CA GLN A 76 18.70 -15.73 -5.40
C GLN A 76 17.34 -15.27 -5.92
N ASN A 77 16.69 -16.04 -6.80
CA ASN A 77 15.37 -15.71 -7.31
C ASN A 77 14.34 -15.66 -6.17
N LYS A 78 14.39 -16.61 -5.23
CA LYS A 78 13.54 -16.64 -4.03
C LYS A 78 13.72 -15.38 -3.18
N ILE A 79 14.97 -15.02 -2.84
CA ILE A 79 15.26 -13.85 -2.00
C ILE A 79 14.75 -12.56 -2.66
N ARG A 80 14.96 -12.39 -3.97
CA ARG A 80 14.53 -11.20 -4.70
C ARG A 80 13.01 -11.06 -4.74
N ILE A 81 12.29 -12.16 -5.02
CA ILE A 81 10.83 -12.19 -4.99
C ILE A 81 10.30 -11.88 -3.59
N LEU A 82 10.88 -12.47 -2.55
CA LEU A 82 10.45 -12.22 -1.17
C LEU A 82 10.68 -10.77 -0.75
N ALA A 83 11.84 -10.19 -1.09
CA ALA A 83 12.12 -8.79 -0.82
C ALA A 83 11.11 -7.86 -1.51
N LEU A 84 10.74 -8.20 -2.75
CA LEU A 84 9.74 -7.47 -3.52
C LEU A 84 8.35 -7.52 -2.86
N LEU A 85 7.88 -8.73 -2.53
CA LEU A 85 6.60 -8.94 -1.86
C LEU A 85 6.56 -8.24 -0.50
N LEU A 86 7.63 -8.35 0.28
CA LEU A 86 7.73 -7.68 1.58
C LEU A 86 7.62 -6.15 1.43
N LYS A 87 8.32 -5.56 0.45
CA LYS A 87 8.23 -4.12 0.18
C LYS A 87 6.79 -3.72 -0.15
N ARG A 88 6.12 -4.46 -1.03
CA ARG A 88 4.72 -4.17 -1.44
C ARG A 88 3.74 -4.30 -0.27
N CYS A 89 3.88 -5.34 0.55
CA CYS A 89 3.08 -5.49 1.77
C CYS A 89 3.30 -4.33 2.74
N ASN A 90 4.54 -3.88 2.95
CA ASN A 90 4.83 -2.74 3.82
C ASN A 90 4.22 -1.43 3.28
N GLN A 91 4.22 -1.23 1.97
CA GLN A 91 3.54 -0.09 1.36
C GLN A 91 2.03 -0.16 1.62
N LEU A 92 1.41 -1.34 1.50
CA LEU A 92 -0.02 -1.53 1.78
C LEU A 92 -0.37 -1.26 3.24
N LYS A 93 0.45 -1.76 4.17
CA LYS A 93 0.31 -1.43 5.59
C LYS A 93 0.39 0.07 5.81
N SER A 94 1.40 0.75 5.24
CA SER A 94 1.52 2.20 5.36
C SER A 94 0.30 2.94 4.80
N GLN A 95 -0.30 2.48 3.70
CA GLN A 95 -1.55 3.05 3.19
C GLN A 95 -2.68 2.89 4.20
N ARG A 96 -2.81 1.73 4.85
CA ARG A 96 -3.83 1.53 5.88
C ARG A 96 -3.66 2.45 7.08
N TRP A 97 -2.41 2.68 7.50
CA TRP A 97 -2.09 3.58 8.61
C TRP A 97 -2.32 5.05 8.28
N ASN A 98 -2.08 5.48 7.04
CA ASN A 98 -2.15 6.89 6.66
C ASN A 98 -3.52 7.30 6.10
N ASN A 99 -4.23 6.39 5.42
CA ASN A 99 -5.43 6.69 4.65
C ASN A 99 -6.68 5.97 5.18
N GLY A 100 -6.53 5.06 6.15
CA GLY A 100 -7.63 4.27 6.72
C GLY A 100 -7.98 3.03 5.89
N SER A 101 -9.16 2.47 6.12
CA SER A 101 -9.61 1.18 5.57
C SER A 101 -9.87 1.18 4.05
N LYS A 102 -9.98 2.36 3.42
CA LYS A 102 -10.32 2.48 2.00
C LYS A 102 -9.08 2.66 1.13
N LEU A 103 -8.85 1.71 0.22
CA LEU A 103 -7.88 1.89 -0.88
C LEU A 103 -8.45 2.79 -1.97
N SER A 104 -7.60 3.68 -2.51
CA SER A 104 -7.94 4.46 -3.70
C SER A 104 -7.99 3.58 -4.95
N ASP A 105 -8.82 3.94 -5.93
CA ASP A 105 -8.97 3.15 -7.16
C ASP A 105 -7.68 3.10 -8.00
N THR A 106 -6.82 4.12 -7.86
CA THR A 106 -5.46 4.13 -8.42
C THR A 106 -4.57 3.04 -7.83
N ILE A 107 -4.74 2.67 -6.56
CA ILE A 107 -3.95 1.60 -5.92
C ILE A 107 -4.58 0.24 -6.24
N LYS A 108 -5.92 0.14 -6.21
CA LYS A 108 -6.64 -1.11 -6.51
C LYS A 108 -6.32 -1.69 -7.89
N SER A 109 -6.06 -0.82 -8.87
CA SER A 109 -5.67 -1.20 -10.24
C SER A 109 -4.20 -1.63 -10.37
N ARG A 110 -3.36 -1.39 -9.36
CA ARG A 110 -1.92 -1.67 -9.37
C ARG A 110 -1.50 -2.83 -8.48
N ILE A 111 -2.44 -3.38 -7.72
CA ILE A 111 -2.21 -4.51 -6.80
C ILE A 111 -2.82 -5.79 -7.36
N SER A 112 -2.22 -6.92 -7.00
CA SER A 112 -2.78 -8.23 -7.32
C SER A 112 -4.00 -8.57 -6.46
N ASN A 113 -4.77 -9.59 -6.85
CA ASN A 113 -5.89 -10.08 -6.03
C ASN A 113 -5.41 -10.61 -4.67
N ASN A 114 -4.26 -11.30 -4.62
CA ASN A 114 -3.69 -11.80 -3.37
C ASN A 114 -3.33 -10.67 -2.41
N GLU A 115 -2.82 -9.56 -2.95
CA GLU A 115 -2.51 -8.35 -2.17
C GLU A 115 -3.78 -7.66 -1.65
N ARG A 116 -4.87 -7.71 -2.41
CA ARG A 116 -6.18 -7.21 -1.96
C ARG A 116 -6.70 -8.02 -0.77
N ILE A 117 -6.67 -9.35 -0.88
CA ILE A 117 -7.04 -10.26 0.21
C ILE A 117 -6.15 -10.01 1.44
N PHE A 118 -4.84 -9.85 1.23
CA PHE A 118 -3.91 -9.49 2.30
C PHE A 118 -4.30 -8.18 2.99
N PHE A 119 -4.65 -7.14 2.23
CA PHE A 119 -5.05 -5.84 2.76
C PHE A 119 -6.37 -5.94 3.55
N GLU A 120 -7.37 -6.65 3.04
CA GLU A 120 -8.65 -6.88 3.72
C GLU A 120 -8.46 -7.62 5.05
N ASN A 121 -7.64 -8.67 5.06
CA ASN A 121 -7.30 -9.38 6.30
C ASN A 121 -6.57 -8.47 7.29
N TYR A 122 -5.66 -7.62 6.80
CA TYR A 122 -4.94 -6.67 7.64
C TYR A 122 -5.85 -5.56 8.20
N ASP A 123 -6.82 -5.09 7.41
CA ASP A 123 -7.84 -4.14 7.84
C ASP A 123 -8.71 -4.71 8.96
N THR A 124 -9.17 -5.96 8.81
CA THR A 124 -9.94 -6.68 9.84
C THR A 124 -9.17 -6.76 11.16
N LEU A 125 -7.87 -7.11 11.11
CA LEU A 125 -7.03 -7.16 12.31
C LEU A 125 -6.91 -5.81 13.02
N ILE A 126 -6.81 -4.71 12.25
CA ILE A 126 -6.78 -3.36 12.84
C ILE A 126 -8.14 -3.00 13.44
N ASN A 127 -9.23 -3.33 12.76
CA ASN A 127 -10.57 -3.05 13.26
C ASN A 127 -10.89 -3.82 14.54
N GLU A 128 -10.48 -5.09 14.64
CA GLU A 128 -10.56 -5.90 15.86
C GLU A 128 -9.75 -5.27 17.00
N TYR A 129 -8.54 -4.81 16.70
CA TYR A 129 -7.69 -4.12 17.67
C TYR A 129 -8.31 -2.80 18.15
N ASN A 130 -8.79 -1.96 17.23
CA ASN A 130 -9.49 -0.72 17.53
C ASN A 130 -10.72 -0.99 18.41
N GLN A 131 -11.55 -1.96 18.05
CA GLN A 131 -12.73 -2.36 18.83
C GLN A 131 -12.33 -2.79 20.26
N SER A 132 -11.26 -3.57 20.40
CA SER A 132 -10.76 -3.98 21.72
C SER A 132 -10.35 -2.79 22.59
N ILE A 133 -9.79 -1.74 21.98
CA ILE A 133 -9.43 -0.50 22.69
C ILE A 133 -10.68 0.30 23.02
N SER A 134 -11.59 0.47 22.07
CA SER A 134 -12.85 1.19 22.25
C SER A 134 -13.64 0.65 23.44
N VAL A 135 -13.76 -0.68 23.54
CA VAL A 135 -14.44 -1.36 24.66
C VAL A 135 -13.68 -1.15 25.98
N LYS A 136 -12.35 -1.19 25.94
CA LYS A 136 -11.52 -1.05 27.15
C LYS A 136 -11.50 0.37 27.71
N LEU A 137 -11.55 1.37 26.83
CA LEU A 137 -11.46 2.79 27.19
C LEU A 137 -12.82 3.50 27.23
N ASP A 138 -13.90 2.81 26.85
CA ASP A 138 -15.25 3.36 26.71
C ASP A 138 -15.30 4.57 25.74
N ILE A 139 -14.51 4.48 24.66
CA ILE A 139 -14.44 5.50 23.60
C ILE A 139 -15.12 4.93 22.34
N PRO A 140 -16.31 5.41 21.96
CA PRO A 140 -16.97 4.96 20.74
C PRO A 140 -16.17 5.40 19.51
N ASP A 141 -16.15 4.55 18.48
CA ASP A 141 -15.58 4.83 17.15
C ASP A 141 -14.10 5.28 17.15
N PHE A 142 -13.31 4.79 18.11
CA PHE A 142 -11.87 5.03 18.14
C PHE A 142 -11.15 4.29 16.99
N ASP A 143 -10.53 5.05 16.09
CA ASP A 143 -9.63 4.50 15.07
C ASP A 143 -8.24 5.13 15.19
N ILE A 144 -7.26 4.32 15.57
CA ILE A 144 -5.85 4.74 15.70
C ILE A 144 -5.24 5.25 14.41
N CYS A 145 -5.79 4.88 13.25
CA CYS A 145 -5.22 5.24 11.95
C CYS A 145 -5.75 6.57 11.41
N SER A 146 -6.86 7.10 11.94
CA SER A 146 -7.50 8.28 11.38
C SER A 146 -7.08 9.61 12.03
N ASN A 147 -6.39 9.57 13.18
CA ASN A 147 -6.09 10.72 14.05
C ASN A 147 -4.59 11.07 14.15
N ILE A 148 -3.87 11.15 13.03
CA ILE A 148 -2.44 11.56 13.05
C ILE A 148 -2.30 13.07 13.36
N HIS A 149 -3.36 13.86 13.19
CA HIS A 149 -3.39 15.25 13.61
C HIS A 149 -4.02 15.35 15.01
N CYS A 150 -3.19 15.76 15.97
CA CYS A 150 -3.67 16.13 17.29
C CYS A 150 -4.68 17.27 17.10
N THR A 151 -5.97 16.99 17.30
CA THR A 151 -6.98 18.02 17.43
C THR A 151 -6.60 18.84 18.66
N SER A 152 -6.01 20.03 18.44
CA SER A 152 -6.06 21.04 19.50
C SER A 152 -7.55 21.21 19.81
N MET A 153 -7.95 20.96 21.06
CA MET A 153 -9.32 20.91 21.56
C MET A 153 -10.16 22.19 21.38
N ASN A 154 -9.78 23.10 20.50
CA ASN A 154 -10.58 24.25 20.12
C ASN A 154 -11.19 24.00 18.74
N THR A 155 -12.51 24.10 18.70
CA THR A 155 -13.40 24.19 17.53
C THR A 155 -13.07 25.41 16.65
N GLN A 156 -11.83 25.53 16.20
CA GLN A 156 -11.40 26.60 15.32
C GLN A 156 -11.71 26.21 13.89
N ASN A 157 -12.58 26.98 13.28
CA ASN A 157 -12.73 26.97 11.83
C ASN A 157 -11.36 27.27 11.20
N ILE A 158 -10.79 26.30 10.49
CA ILE A 158 -9.53 26.44 9.78
C ILE A 158 -9.79 27.14 8.46
N LEU A 159 -9.04 28.22 8.19
CA LEU A 159 -9.02 28.84 6.88
C LEU A 159 -8.25 27.98 5.88
N CYS A 160 -8.90 27.60 4.78
CA CYS A 160 -8.31 26.79 3.73
C CYS A 160 -8.45 27.46 2.36
N GLN A 161 -7.42 27.28 1.52
CA GLN A 161 -7.48 27.61 0.11
C GLN A 161 -8.03 26.44 -0.68
N ILE A 162 -9.08 26.67 -1.47
CA ILE A 162 -9.69 25.63 -2.28
C ILE A 162 -8.90 25.49 -3.58
N ARG A 163 -8.39 24.28 -3.84
CA ARG A 163 -7.67 23.95 -5.08
C ARG A 163 -8.64 23.55 -6.19
N THR A 164 -9.67 22.80 -5.84
CA THR A 164 -10.62 22.22 -6.80
C THR A 164 -12.04 22.44 -6.31
N SER A 165 -12.94 22.84 -7.21
CA SER A 165 -14.37 22.99 -6.87
C SER A 165 -14.97 21.67 -6.38
N GLY A 166 -15.90 21.75 -5.44
CA GLY A 166 -16.51 20.57 -4.83
C GLY A 166 -17.69 20.92 -3.93
N LYS A 167 -18.15 19.91 -3.18
CA LYS A 167 -19.21 20.08 -2.19
C LYS A 167 -18.91 19.28 -0.93
N ILE A 168 -19.44 19.75 0.20
CA ILE A 168 -19.44 19.05 1.48
C ILE A 168 -20.83 19.11 2.09
N THR A 169 -21.32 17.98 2.57
CA THR A 169 -22.63 17.91 3.25
C THR A 169 -22.42 18.15 4.75
N ARG A 170 -23.11 19.16 5.29
CA ARG A 170 -23.08 19.52 6.71
C ARG A 170 -24.41 19.16 7.35
N THR A 171 -24.37 18.33 8.39
CA THR A 171 -25.54 18.03 9.22
C THR A 171 -25.63 19.08 10.33
N TYR A 172 -26.77 19.78 10.38
CA TYR A 172 -27.09 20.72 11.45
C TYR A 172 -28.19 20.13 12.34
N LEU A 173 -28.06 20.35 13.64
CA LEU A 173 -29.08 20.00 14.62
C LEU A 173 -29.87 21.27 14.98
N CYS A 174 -31.17 21.29 14.66
CA CYS A 174 -32.04 22.37 15.12
C CYS A 174 -32.58 22.04 16.50
N ASN A 175 -32.53 23.00 17.42
CA ASN A 175 -33.14 22.84 18.73
C ASN A 175 -34.43 23.67 18.81
N SER A 176 -35.49 23.13 18.22
CA SER A 176 -36.86 23.64 18.39
C SER A 176 -37.74 22.51 18.90
N ASN A 177 -37.61 22.17 20.19
CA ASN A 177 -38.40 21.16 20.94
C ASN A 177 -38.46 19.72 20.37
N LYS A 178 -37.87 19.47 19.20
CA LYS A 178 -37.53 18.19 18.60
C LYS A 178 -36.14 18.32 17.98
N LEU A 179 -35.25 17.37 18.29
CA LEU A 179 -33.96 17.25 17.63
C LEU A 179 -34.19 16.74 16.20
N GLU A 180 -34.23 17.67 15.25
CA GLU A 180 -34.27 17.35 13.83
C GLU A 180 -32.91 17.66 13.23
N ALA A 181 -32.32 16.66 12.58
CA ALA A 181 -31.08 16.79 11.84
C ALA A 181 -31.41 17.07 10.37
N TYR A 182 -30.82 18.11 9.79
CA TYR A 182 -30.91 18.37 8.35
C TYR A 182 -29.54 18.52 7.72
N ASP A 183 -29.39 17.87 6.58
CA ASP A 183 -28.19 17.88 5.77
C ASP A 183 -28.25 19.02 4.75
N ILE A 184 -27.22 19.87 4.75
CA ILE A 184 -27.07 20.98 3.81
C ILE A 184 -25.79 20.78 3.02
N ASP A 185 -25.93 20.70 1.68
CA ASP A 185 -24.80 20.70 0.77
C ASP A 185 -24.22 22.11 0.63
N VAL A 186 -22.97 22.28 1.07
CA VAL A 186 -22.18 23.50 0.90
C VAL A 186 -21.26 23.34 -0.30
N TYR A 187 -21.46 24.15 -1.32
CA TYR A 187 -20.64 24.17 -2.53
C TYR A 187 -19.50 25.17 -2.40
N PHE A 188 -18.35 24.82 -2.96
CA PHE A 188 -17.16 25.68 -2.96
C PHE A 188 -16.44 25.64 -4.31
N ASN A 189 -15.85 26.77 -4.69
CA ASN A 189 -15.24 26.96 -6.00
C ASN A 189 -13.71 26.94 -5.90
N SER A 190 -13.04 26.44 -6.95
CA SER A 190 -11.58 26.52 -7.07
C SER A 190 -11.09 27.97 -6.96
N GLY A 191 -10.05 28.17 -6.16
CA GLY A 191 -9.41 29.47 -5.97
C GLY A 191 -9.99 30.33 -4.85
N SER A 192 -11.14 29.97 -4.24
CA SER A 192 -11.68 30.71 -3.09
C SER A 192 -11.05 30.28 -1.76
N LEU A 193 -11.23 31.13 -0.75
CA LEU A 193 -10.90 30.83 0.64
C LEU A 193 -12.19 30.50 1.40
N SER A 194 -12.16 29.41 2.17
CA SER A 194 -13.30 28.98 2.98
C SER A 194 -12.85 28.44 4.33
N PHE A 195 -13.77 28.51 5.29
CA PHE A 195 -13.60 28.00 6.63
C PHE A 195 -14.21 26.61 6.78
N PHE A 196 -13.42 25.66 7.27
CA PHE A 196 -13.81 24.27 7.48
C PHE A 196 -13.46 23.82 8.90
N LYS A 197 -14.24 22.90 9.45
CA LYS A 197 -13.92 22.25 10.73
C LYS A 197 -12.75 21.28 10.53
N ASP A 198 -11.97 20.98 11.57
CA ASP A 198 -10.83 20.06 11.51
C ASP A 198 -11.17 18.72 10.83
N ASN A 199 -12.31 18.12 11.21
CA ASN A 199 -12.77 16.86 10.63
C ASN A 199 -13.12 16.97 9.13
N GLU A 200 -13.61 18.13 8.68
CA GLU A 200 -13.87 18.41 7.26
C GLU A 200 -12.55 18.63 6.52
N VAL A 201 -11.58 19.32 7.13
CA VAL A 201 -10.27 19.60 6.52
C VAL A 201 -9.52 18.32 6.23
N ASP A 202 -9.47 17.38 7.18
CA ASP A 202 -8.75 16.12 7.00
C ASP A 202 -9.31 15.33 5.81
N GLN A 203 -10.63 15.27 5.66
CA GLN A 203 -11.28 14.59 4.54
C GLN A 203 -10.99 15.29 3.20
N LEU A 204 -11.14 16.62 3.16
CA LEU A 204 -10.96 17.41 1.94
C LEU A 204 -9.48 17.47 1.50
N GLN A 205 -8.54 17.51 2.45
CA GLN A 205 -7.11 17.53 2.19
C GLN A 205 -6.60 16.16 1.70
N ARG A 206 -7.11 15.04 2.24
CA ARG A 206 -6.85 13.69 1.70
C ARG A 206 -7.27 13.57 0.24
N ASN A 207 -8.38 14.20 -0.12
CA ASN A 207 -8.89 14.24 -1.50
C ASN A 207 -8.22 15.32 -2.37
N SER A 208 -7.19 16.01 -1.86
CA SER A 208 -6.48 17.09 -2.57
C SER A 208 -7.37 18.26 -3.03
N LEU A 209 -8.54 18.46 -2.40
CA LEU A 209 -9.50 19.50 -2.77
C LEU A 209 -9.13 20.86 -2.18
N ILE A 210 -8.45 20.87 -1.04
CA ILE A 210 -8.08 22.08 -0.30
C ILE A 210 -6.63 22.03 0.16
N LEU A 211 -6.11 23.20 0.53
CA LEU A 211 -4.84 23.40 1.20
C LEU A 211 -5.09 24.17 2.50
N ARG A 212 -4.70 23.59 3.63
CA ARG A 212 -4.71 24.27 4.93
C ARG A 212 -3.72 25.44 4.90
N LEU A 213 -4.17 26.63 5.27
CA LEU A 213 -3.30 27.77 5.51
C LEU A 213 -2.92 27.76 6.99
N SER A 214 -1.63 27.59 7.29
CA SER A 214 -1.15 27.67 8.67
C SER A 214 -1.21 29.12 9.14
N PRO A 215 -1.61 29.38 10.39
CA PRO A 215 -1.68 30.74 10.94
C PRO A 215 -0.30 31.37 11.22
N ASP A 216 0.81 30.73 10.84
CA ASP A 216 2.17 31.23 11.07
C ASP A 216 2.55 32.32 10.05
N ILE A 217 2.02 33.53 10.26
CA ILE A 217 2.67 34.83 9.95
C ILE A 217 2.47 35.74 11.16
#